data_AF-A0A6L5T7M6-F1
#
_entry.id   AF-A0A6L5T7M6-F1
#
_cell.length_a   1.000
_cell.length_b   1.000
_cell.length_c   1.000
_cell.angle_alpha   90.00
_cell.angle_beta   90.00
_cell.angle_gamma   90.00
#
_symmetry.space_group_name_H-M   'P 1'
#
loop_
_entity.id
_entity.type
_entity.pdbx_description
1 polymer ?
#
loop_
_entity_poly.entity_id
_entity_poly.type
_entity_poly.pdbx_seq_one_letter_code
_entity_poly.pdbx_strand_id
1 'polypeptide(L)'
;MSRNKKLMREYFAVETEYTIKDIEYEIVDEPYLGYKVHLCKLSAGWRPLFQRHKTISTFKKVEEFCLKNKSMVSIYDEYGRRYTWKQYFKKVYNHSQRKAEPRKWIYDIDPIFPDNGARLHMASCTEQEAEIYMPFCHREYNENEKLAKERFHVHERIWGDEKSWEDPDYPFDWTEGEFC
;
A
#
# COMPACT_ATOMS: atom_id res chain seq x y z
N MET A 1 -5.71 -11.96 9.43
CA MET A 1 -6.95 -12.43 10.10
C MET A 1 -6.60 -13.20 11.36
N SER A 2 -7.39 -13.05 12.43
CA SER A 2 -7.23 -13.76 13.71
C SER A 2 -8.60 -14.02 14.33
N ARG A 3 -8.76 -15.11 15.08
CA ARG A 3 -9.95 -15.34 15.92
C ARG A 3 -9.75 -14.83 17.36
N ASN A 4 -8.54 -14.40 17.71
CA ASN A 4 -8.21 -13.96 19.06
C ASN A 4 -8.52 -12.46 19.23
N LYS A 5 -9.68 -12.17 19.82
CA LYS A 5 -10.13 -10.81 20.13
C LYS A 5 -9.13 -10.00 20.96
N LYS A 6 -8.53 -10.62 21.98
CA LYS A 6 -7.61 -9.94 22.90
C LYS A 6 -6.37 -9.46 22.16
N LEU A 7 -5.79 -10.33 21.32
CA LEU A 7 -4.64 -10.00 20.49
C LEU A 7 -4.96 -8.84 19.52
N MET A 8 -6.12 -8.87 18.89
CA MET A 8 -6.48 -7.83 17.93
C MET A 8 -6.70 -6.47 18.58
N ARG A 9 -7.28 -6.45 19.78
CA ARG A 9 -7.44 -5.22 20.55
C ARG A 9 -6.11 -4.64 21.01
N GLU A 10 -5.18 -5.49 21.42
CA GLU A 10 -3.85 -5.08 21.91
C GLU A 10 -3.02 -4.38 20.81
N TYR A 11 -3.10 -4.85 19.55
CA TYR A 11 -2.27 -4.34 18.46
C TYR A 11 -2.99 -3.33 17.55
N PHE A 12 -4.32 -3.41 17.44
CA PHE A 12 -5.10 -2.71 16.41
C PHE A 12 -6.32 -1.95 16.97
N ALA A 13 -6.35 -1.66 18.27
CA ALA A 13 -7.36 -0.77 18.85
C ALA A 13 -6.77 0.01 20.04
N VAL A 14 -7.47 1.04 20.49
CA VAL A 14 -7.17 1.72 21.75
C VAL A 14 -8.24 1.38 22.77
N GLU A 15 -7.82 0.69 23.83
CA GLU A 15 -8.67 0.36 24.97
C GLU A 15 -8.52 1.44 26.04
N THR A 16 -9.66 2.01 26.45
CA THR A 16 -9.77 2.93 27.58
C THR A 16 -10.59 2.25 28.68
N GLU A 17 -10.61 2.81 29.89
CA GLU A 17 -11.38 2.26 31.02
C GLU A 17 -12.87 2.02 30.70
N TYR A 18 -13.45 2.79 29.77
CA TYR A 18 -14.89 2.78 29.49
C TYR A 18 -15.25 2.32 28.07
N THR A 19 -14.32 2.43 27.11
CA THR A 19 -14.63 2.22 25.69
C THR A 19 -13.43 1.72 24.88
N ILE A 20 -13.70 1.14 23.71
CA ILE A 20 -12.68 0.83 22.71
C ILE A 20 -12.89 1.80 21.55
N LYS A 21 -11.81 2.48 21.15
CA LYS A 21 -11.80 3.47 20.08
C LYS A 21 -10.73 3.12 19.05
N ASP A 22 -10.80 3.77 17.89
CA ASP A 22 -9.83 3.68 16.80
C ASP A 22 -9.51 2.23 16.42
N ILE A 23 -10.56 1.48 16.10
CA ILE A 23 -10.47 0.07 15.76
C ILE A 23 -9.99 -0.04 14.30
N GLU A 24 -8.81 -0.62 14.08
CA GLU A 24 -8.20 -0.81 12.76
C GLU A 24 -8.49 -2.22 12.19
N TYR A 25 -9.42 -2.96 12.79
CA TYR A 25 -9.85 -4.28 12.35
C TYR A 25 -11.34 -4.35 12.04
N GLU A 26 -11.69 -5.14 11.04
CA GLU A 26 -13.06 -5.47 10.65
C GLU A 26 -13.46 -6.80 11.29
N ILE A 27 -14.71 -6.90 11.78
CA ILE A 27 -15.30 -8.18 12.19
C ILE A 27 -15.87 -8.85 10.94
N VAL A 28 -15.40 -10.05 10.62
CA VAL A 28 -15.78 -10.79 9.42
C VAL A 28 -16.28 -12.17 9.77
N ASP A 29 -17.28 -12.66 9.04
CA ASP A 29 -17.83 -14.01 9.20
C ASP A 29 -17.26 -15.03 8.20
N GLU A 30 -16.58 -14.58 7.14
CA GLU A 30 -15.97 -15.43 6.11
C GLU A 30 -14.43 -15.43 6.21
N PRO A 31 -13.77 -16.60 6.12
CA PRO A 31 -14.34 -17.95 6.07
C PRO A 31 -14.92 -18.43 7.42
N TYR A 32 -14.69 -17.70 8.51
CA TYR A 32 -15.27 -17.92 9.85
C TYR A 32 -15.30 -16.60 10.63
N LEU A 33 -16.16 -16.49 11.65
CA LEU A 33 -16.17 -15.36 12.59
C LEU A 33 -14.75 -15.07 13.13
N GLY A 34 -14.28 -13.86 12.86
CA GLY A 34 -12.94 -13.42 13.21
C GLY A 34 -12.73 -11.94 12.95
N TYR A 35 -11.46 -11.55 13.03
CA TYR A 35 -11.00 -10.17 12.92
C TYR A 35 -10.02 -10.06 11.75
N LYS A 36 -10.32 -9.18 10.81
CA LYS A 36 -9.52 -8.91 9.61
C LYS A 36 -8.85 -7.55 9.75
N VAL A 37 -7.58 -7.47 9.37
CA VAL A 37 -6.81 -6.23 9.28
C VAL A 37 -6.20 -6.20 7.90
N HIS A 38 -6.31 -5.06 7.23
CA HIS A 38 -5.70 -4.86 5.92
C HIS A 38 -4.22 -4.50 6.10
N LEU A 39 -3.30 -5.30 5.54
CA LEU A 39 -1.86 -5.05 5.70
C LEU A 39 -1.30 -4.17 4.58
N CYS A 40 -1.51 -4.56 3.31
CA CYS A 40 -0.91 -3.88 2.17
C CYS A 40 -1.70 -4.07 0.88
N LYS A 41 -1.55 -3.14 -0.06
CA LYS A 41 -2.02 -3.24 -1.45
C LYS A 41 -0.85 -3.53 -2.36
N LEU A 42 -1.08 -4.42 -3.33
CA LEU A 42 -0.11 -4.76 -4.38
C LEU A 42 -0.68 -4.35 -5.73
N SER A 43 -0.37 -3.12 -6.17
CA SER A 43 -0.80 -2.61 -7.47
C SER A 43 0.28 -2.83 -8.52
N ALA A 44 -0.12 -3.23 -9.73
CA ALA A 44 0.82 -3.40 -10.84
C ALA A 44 1.48 -2.05 -11.17
N GLY A 45 2.81 -2.05 -11.23
CA GLY A 45 3.61 -0.85 -11.49
C GLY A 45 3.93 0.01 -10.27
N TRP A 46 3.44 -0.36 -9.09
CA TRP A 46 3.73 0.31 -7.83
C TRP A 46 4.56 -0.58 -6.92
N ARG A 47 5.37 0.04 -6.05
CA ARG A 47 5.94 -0.66 -4.91
C ARG A 47 4.81 -1.17 -4.00
N PRO A 48 5.01 -2.24 -3.22
CA PRO A 48 4.05 -2.65 -2.20
C PRO A 48 3.75 -1.49 -1.24
N LEU A 49 2.46 -1.17 -1.05
CA LEU A 49 2.02 -0.09 -0.16
C LEU A 49 1.39 -0.68 1.11
N PHE A 50 1.99 -0.43 2.26
CA PHE A 50 1.53 -0.90 3.56
C PHE A 50 0.68 0.16 4.28
N GLN A 51 -0.32 -0.31 5.01
CA GLN A 51 -1.10 0.54 5.89
C GLN A 51 -0.36 0.71 7.20
N ARG A 52 -0.14 1.96 7.64
CA ARG A 52 0.35 2.18 8.99
C ARG A 52 -0.73 1.81 10.00
N HIS A 53 -0.35 0.95 10.93
CA HIS A 53 -1.12 0.64 12.13
C HIS A 53 -0.46 1.28 13.35
N LYS A 54 -1.22 1.48 14.43
CA LYS A 54 -0.71 2.08 15.66
C LYS A 54 0.58 1.44 16.18
N THR A 55 0.62 0.12 16.26
CA THR A 55 1.79 -0.61 16.77
C THR A 55 2.76 -1.04 15.67
N ILE A 56 2.37 -0.97 14.40
CA ILE A 56 3.13 -1.51 13.27
C ILE A 56 3.29 -0.45 12.18
N SER A 57 4.53 0.00 12.02
CA SER A 57 4.91 1.08 11.09
C SER A 57 6.08 0.72 10.18
N THR A 58 6.59 -0.51 10.27
CA THR A 58 7.68 -1.04 9.45
C THR A 58 7.42 -2.51 9.16
N PHE A 59 7.98 -3.01 8.06
CA PHE A 59 7.77 -4.38 7.61
C PHE A 59 8.38 -5.38 8.59
N LYS A 60 9.50 -5.02 9.22
CA LYS A 60 10.10 -5.81 10.30
C LYS A 60 9.14 -6.02 11.48
N LYS A 61 8.37 -4.99 11.87
CA LYS A 61 7.35 -5.14 12.91
C LYS A 61 6.18 -6.04 12.46
N VAL A 62 5.82 -6.01 11.17
CA VAL A 62 4.83 -6.96 10.60
C VAL A 62 5.36 -8.39 10.72
N GLU A 63 6.63 -8.61 10.40
CA GLU A 63 7.30 -9.90 10.52
C GLU A 63 7.29 -10.42 11.96
N GLU A 64 7.77 -9.60 12.91
CA GLU A 64 7.79 -9.92 14.33
C GLU A 64 6.39 -10.30 14.84
N PHE A 65 5.38 -9.50 14.49
CA PHE A 65 3.99 -9.78 14.85
C PHE A 65 3.49 -11.12 14.29
N CYS A 66 3.72 -11.38 13.00
CA CYS A 66 3.25 -12.60 12.34
C CYS A 66 3.97 -13.85 12.84
N LEU A 67 5.27 -13.77 13.11
CA LEU A 67 6.06 -14.90 13.60
C LEU A 67 5.75 -15.22 15.07
N LYS A 68 5.64 -14.20 15.93
CA LYS A 68 5.28 -14.36 17.35
C LYS A 68 3.88 -14.96 17.52
N ASN A 69 2.95 -14.60 16.63
CA ASN A 69 1.54 -15.01 16.71
C ASN A 69 1.14 -16.02 15.62
N LYS A 70 2.08 -16.81 15.09
CA LYS A 70 1.87 -17.71 13.93
C LYS A 70 0.70 -18.71 14.09
N SER A 71 0.41 -19.15 15.32
CA SER A 71 -0.72 -20.06 15.59
C SER A 71 -2.07 -19.36 15.67
N MET A 72 -2.08 -18.04 15.87
CA MET A 72 -3.29 -17.24 16.08
C MET A 72 -3.65 -16.38 14.87
N VAL A 73 -2.65 -16.05 14.04
CA VAL A 73 -2.80 -15.19 12.87
C VAL A 73 -2.66 -16.00 11.59
N SER A 74 -3.51 -15.70 10.62
CA SER A 74 -3.43 -16.23 9.26
C SER A 74 -3.50 -15.09 8.26
N ILE A 75 -2.69 -15.20 7.20
CA ILE A 75 -2.58 -14.22 6.13
C ILE A 75 -3.37 -14.72 4.94
N TYR A 76 -4.19 -13.85 4.36
CA TYR A 76 -5.01 -14.14 3.18
C TYR A 76 -4.81 -13.02 2.15
N ASP A 77 -4.95 -13.36 0.87
CA ASP A 77 -5.19 -12.33 -0.16
C ASP A 77 -6.69 -12.03 -0.32
N GLU A 78 -7.00 -11.09 -1.20
CA GLU A 78 -8.38 -10.67 -1.50
C GLU A 78 -9.28 -11.80 -2.02
N TYR A 79 -8.71 -12.86 -2.57
CA TYR A 79 -9.43 -14.04 -3.08
C TYR A 79 -9.56 -15.16 -2.04
N GLY A 80 -9.22 -14.89 -0.77
CA GLY A 80 -9.30 -15.86 0.32
C GLY A 80 -8.21 -16.92 0.30
N ARG A 81 -7.15 -16.77 -0.51
CA ARG A 81 -6.04 -17.72 -0.53
C ARG A 81 -5.15 -17.51 0.70
N ARG A 82 -4.97 -18.57 1.49
CA ARG A 82 -4.12 -18.55 2.68
C ARG A 82 -2.64 -18.64 2.32
N TYR A 83 -1.82 -17.81 2.99
CA TYR A 83 -0.37 -17.78 2.86
C TYR A 83 0.33 -18.13 4.17
N THR A 84 1.45 -18.86 4.07
CA THR A 84 2.46 -18.87 5.14
C THR A 84 3.28 -17.59 5.12
N TRP A 85 3.90 -17.21 6.24
CA TRP A 85 4.78 -16.04 6.30
C TRP A 85 5.83 -16.03 5.17
N LYS A 86 6.54 -17.15 4.97
CA LYS A 86 7.57 -17.28 3.92
C LYS A 86 7.00 -17.06 2.51
N GLN A 87 5.79 -17.57 2.23
CA GLN A 87 5.16 -17.37 0.93
C GLN A 87 4.68 -15.91 0.75
N TYR A 88 4.12 -15.32 1.81
CA TYR A 88 3.70 -13.93 1.83
C TYR A 88 4.89 -12.99 1.59
N PHE A 89 5.95 -13.13 2.39
CA PHE A 89 7.19 -12.37 2.22
C PHE A 89 7.73 -12.48 0.80
N LYS A 90 7.87 -13.71 0.27
CA LYS A 90 8.36 -13.92 -1.10
C LYS A 90 7.46 -13.23 -2.13
N LYS A 91 6.14 -13.26 -1.97
CA LYS A 91 5.19 -12.61 -2.89
C LYS A 91 5.36 -11.09 -2.88
N VAL A 92 5.36 -10.47 -1.69
CA VAL A 92 5.52 -9.02 -1.52
C VAL A 92 6.89 -8.56 -2.01
N TYR A 93 7.95 -9.24 -1.59
CA TYR A 93 9.32 -8.91 -1.98
C TYR A 93 9.54 -9.08 -3.48
N ASN A 94 9.06 -10.16 -4.10
CA ASN A 94 9.17 -10.30 -5.55
C ASN A 94 8.40 -9.21 -6.31
N HIS A 95 7.30 -8.70 -5.76
CA HIS A 95 6.55 -7.60 -6.36
C HIS A 95 7.35 -6.29 -6.37
N SER A 96 8.14 -6.02 -5.33
CA SER A 96 9.00 -4.83 -5.28
C SER A 96 10.25 -4.95 -6.16
N GLN A 97 10.71 -6.17 -6.47
CA GLN A 97 11.89 -6.44 -7.31
C GLN A 97 11.60 -6.39 -8.83
N ARG A 98 10.51 -5.75 -9.25
CA ARG A 98 10.27 -5.54 -10.68
C ARG A 98 11.39 -4.69 -11.28
N LYS A 99 11.78 -5.00 -12.52
CA LYS A 99 12.83 -4.26 -13.21
C LYS A 99 12.43 -2.79 -13.33
N ALA A 100 13.39 -1.90 -13.09
CA ALA A 100 13.24 -0.47 -13.30
C ALA A 100 12.81 -0.20 -14.75
N GLU A 101 11.66 0.45 -14.94
CA GLU A 101 11.22 0.93 -16.25
C GLU A 101 11.11 2.46 -16.23
N PRO A 102 11.84 3.17 -17.11
CA PRO A 102 11.81 4.63 -17.16
C PRO A 102 10.45 5.14 -17.66
N ARG A 103 9.93 6.16 -16.98
CA ARG A 103 8.66 6.81 -17.29
C ARG A 103 8.80 8.32 -17.24
N LYS A 104 8.02 9.02 -18.06
CA LYS A 104 7.91 10.48 -18.07
C LYS A 104 6.46 10.93 -18.02
N TRP A 105 6.23 12.11 -17.46
CA TRP A 105 4.91 12.72 -17.46
C TRP A 105 4.61 13.37 -18.81
N ILE A 106 3.43 13.09 -19.35
CA ILE A 106 2.91 13.77 -20.54
C ILE A 106 1.48 14.26 -20.28
N TYR A 107 1.12 15.36 -20.93
CA TYR A 107 -0.25 15.87 -20.95
C TYR A 107 -0.79 15.72 -22.36
N ASP A 108 -1.52 14.62 -22.60
CA ASP A 108 -2.10 14.26 -23.89
C ASP A 108 -3.30 13.32 -23.69
N ILE A 109 -3.98 12.95 -24.76
CA ILE A 109 -5.03 11.93 -24.75
C ILE A 109 -4.41 10.59 -24.35
N ASP A 110 -4.87 10.05 -23.22
CA ASP A 110 -4.40 8.74 -22.75
C ASP A 110 -4.92 7.63 -23.69
N PRO A 111 -4.05 6.84 -24.34
CA PRO A 111 -4.46 5.77 -25.25
C PRO A 111 -5.36 4.71 -24.59
N ILE A 112 -5.25 4.55 -23.27
CA ILE A 112 -6.04 3.58 -22.49
C ILE A 112 -7.44 4.14 -22.22
N PHE A 113 -7.59 5.47 -22.12
CA PHE A 113 -8.85 6.14 -21.81
C PHE A 113 -9.08 7.36 -22.71
N PRO A 114 -9.27 7.14 -24.02
CA PRO A 114 -9.34 8.23 -25.00
C PRO A 114 -10.54 9.16 -24.75
N ASP A 115 -11.63 8.63 -24.21
CA ASP A 115 -12.87 9.37 -23.94
C ASP A 115 -12.74 10.41 -22.82
N ASN A 116 -11.68 10.33 -21.99
CA ASN A 116 -11.44 11.27 -20.91
C ASN A 116 -10.75 12.57 -21.37
N GLY A 117 -10.43 12.68 -22.66
CA GLY A 117 -9.69 13.82 -23.21
C GLY A 117 -8.22 13.85 -22.76
N ALA A 118 -7.58 15.01 -23.00
CA ALA A 118 -6.19 15.20 -22.60
C ALA A 118 -6.08 15.26 -21.07
N ARG A 119 -5.20 14.41 -20.52
CA ARG A 119 -4.96 14.31 -19.09
C ARG A 119 -3.50 14.05 -18.80
N LEU A 120 -3.09 14.41 -17.60
CA LEU A 120 -1.76 14.08 -17.14
C LEU A 120 -1.64 12.57 -16.92
N HIS A 121 -0.70 11.92 -17.61
CA HIS A 121 -0.45 10.48 -17.46
C HIS A 121 1.02 10.11 -17.72
N MET A 122 1.38 8.88 -17.35
CA MET A 122 2.73 8.35 -17.51
C MET A 122 2.89 7.66 -18.87
N ALA A 123 3.94 8.01 -19.60
CA ALA A 123 4.36 7.31 -20.81
C ALA A 123 5.70 6.59 -20.63
N SER A 124 5.90 5.49 -21.35
CA SER A 124 7.23 4.87 -21.51
C SER A 124 8.17 5.84 -22.21
N CYS A 125 9.42 5.90 -21.77
CA CYS A 125 10.43 6.77 -22.37
C CYS A 125 11.81 6.08 -22.40
N THR A 126 12.81 6.80 -22.89
CA THR A 126 14.21 6.36 -22.75
C THR A 126 14.74 6.72 -21.36
N GLU A 127 15.85 6.11 -20.96
CA GLU A 127 16.54 6.43 -19.70
C GLU A 127 16.93 7.91 -19.59
N GLN A 128 17.22 8.58 -20.72
CA GLN A 128 17.62 9.99 -20.74
C GLN A 128 16.46 10.95 -20.50
N GLU A 129 15.24 10.51 -20.78
CA GLU A 129 14.01 11.28 -20.61
C GLU A 129 13.27 10.91 -19.32
N ALA A 130 13.82 9.98 -18.53
CA ALA A 130 13.15 9.42 -17.37
C ALA A 130 12.98 10.49 -16.28
N GLU A 131 11.75 10.64 -15.82
CA GLU A 131 11.40 11.51 -14.68
C GLU A 131 11.16 10.67 -13.42
N ILE A 132 10.72 9.42 -13.60
CA ILE A 132 10.48 8.47 -12.52
C ILE A 132 10.59 7.03 -13.05
N TYR A 133 10.81 6.07 -12.15
CA TYR A 133 10.96 4.66 -12.49
C TYR A 133 9.86 3.80 -11.87
N MET A 134 9.35 2.84 -12.66
CA MET A 134 8.52 1.74 -12.13
C MET A 134 9.40 0.62 -11.57
N PRO A 135 9.04 -0.06 -10.47
CA PRO A 135 7.84 0.17 -9.67
C PRO A 135 7.89 1.51 -8.91
N PHE A 136 6.82 2.28 -9.04
CA PHE A 136 6.75 3.64 -8.52
C PHE A 136 6.82 3.64 -6.98
N CYS A 137 7.68 4.51 -6.44
CA CYS A 137 7.62 4.93 -5.05
C CYS A 137 6.48 5.93 -4.88
N HIS A 138 5.58 5.72 -3.91
CA HIS A 138 4.38 6.56 -3.75
C HIS A 138 4.72 8.00 -3.40
N ARG A 139 5.74 8.23 -2.54
CA ARG A 139 6.19 9.58 -2.20
C ARG A 139 6.75 10.29 -3.42
N GLU A 140 7.66 9.63 -4.14
CA GLU A 140 8.31 10.18 -5.33
C GLU A 140 7.29 10.47 -6.44
N TYR A 141 6.32 9.57 -6.64
CA TYR A 141 5.25 9.76 -7.61
C TYR A 141 4.42 11.01 -7.29
N ASN A 142 3.98 11.17 -6.03
CA ASN A 142 3.17 12.31 -5.62
C ASN A 142 3.94 13.64 -5.74
N GLU A 143 5.24 13.63 -5.48
CA GLU A 143 6.11 14.81 -5.67
C GLU A 143 6.27 15.15 -7.15
N ASN A 144 6.58 14.16 -8.00
CA ASN A 144 6.75 14.37 -9.43
C ASN A 144 5.42 14.73 -10.13
N GLU A 145 4.30 14.18 -9.69
CA GLU A 145 2.98 14.54 -10.22
C GLU A 145 2.68 16.02 -9.97
N LYS A 146 2.98 16.55 -8.78
CA LYS A 146 2.81 17.98 -8.47
C LYS A 146 3.66 18.85 -9.39
N LEU A 147 4.93 18.50 -9.58
CA LEU A 147 5.84 19.22 -10.48
C LEU A 147 5.37 19.15 -11.94
N ALA A 148 4.87 18.00 -12.39
CA ALA A 148 4.34 17.83 -13.73
C ALA A 148 3.06 18.65 -13.94
N LYS A 149 2.14 18.68 -12.97
CA LYS A 149 0.93 19.53 -13.01
C LYS A 149 1.29 21.01 -13.13
N GLU A 150 2.28 21.47 -12.37
CA GLU A 150 2.79 22.85 -12.47
C GLU A 150 3.39 23.12 -13.86
N ARG A 151 4.23 22.21 -14.38
CA ARG A 151 4.88 22.33 -15.69
C ARG A 151 3.88 22.37 -16.86
N PHE A 152 2.83 21.57 -16.79
CA PHE A 152 1.80 21.48 -17.84
C PHE A 152 0.60 22.42 -17.59
N HIS A 153 0.63 23.23 -16.53
CA HIS A 153 -0.47 24.12 -16.15
C HIS A 153 -1.82 23.40 -15.97
N VAL A 154 -1.79 22.20 -15.37
CA VAL A 154 -2.96 21.36 -15.13
C VAL A 154 -3.53 21.64 -13.75
N HIS A 155 -4.76 22.16 -13.69
CA HIS A 155 -5.47 22.48 -12.44
C HIS A 155 -6.38 21.35 -11.96
N GLU A 156 -5.93 20.10 -12.07
CA GLU A 156 -6.66 18.95 -11.56
C GLU A 156 -6.58 18.86 -10.03
N ARG A 157 -7.64 18.35 -9.41
CA ARG A 157 -7.69 18.12 -7.97
C ARG A 157 -6.58 17.15 -7.55
N ILE A 158 -5.83 17.50 -6.51
CA ILE A 158 -4.89 16.56 -5.88
C ILE A 158 -5.74 15.53 -5.13
N TRP A 159 -5.70 14.29 -5.59
CA TRP A 159 -6.31 13.17 -4.88
C TRP A 159 -5.32 12.67 -3.84
N GLY A 160 -5.47 13.13 -2.60
CA GLY A 160 -4.79 12.58 -1.44
C GLY A 160 -3.82 13.53 -0.76
N ASP A 161 -4.15 13.93 0.47
CA ASP A 161 -3.18 14.35 1.48
C ASP A 161 -2.48 13.14 2.12
N GLU A 162 -2.52 11.98 1.44
CA GLU A 162 -1.97 10.73 1.95
C GLU A 162 -0.46 10.87 2.11
N LYS A 163 -0.04 10.89 3.37
CA LYS A 163 1.37 10.92 3.73
C LYS A 163 1.94 9.55 3.51
N SER A 164 2.73 9.39 2.44
CA SER A 164 3.48 8.17 2.19
C SER A 164 4.96 8.32 2.56
N TRP A 165 5.58 7.25 3.06
CA TRP A 165 7.01 7.17 3.33
C TRP A 165 7.57 5.80 2.98
N GLU A 166 8.88 5.72 2.81
CA GLU A 166 9.59 4.49 2.49
C GLU A 166 9.89 3.69 3.76
N ASP A 167 9.82 2.37 3.67
CA ASP A 167 10.29 1.48 4.72
C ASP A 167 11.83 1.57 4.83
N PRO A 168 12.40 1.61 6.05
CA PRO A 168 13.85 1.76 6.21
C PRO A 168 14.67 0.55 5.72
N ASP A 169 14.09 -0.65 5.76
CA ASP A 169 14.82 -1.90 5.55
C ASP A 169 14.45 -2.58 4.21
N TYR A 170 13.32 -2.18 3.60
CA TYR A 170 12.77 -2.83 2.42
C TYR A 170 12.30 -1.82 1.36
N PRO A 171 12.29 -2.18 0.07
CA PRO A 171 11.74 -1.34 -1.00
C PRO A 171 10.20 -1.40 -1.01
N PHE A 172 9.60 -1.09 0.13
CA PHE A 172 8.16 -1.03 0.38
C PHE A 172 7.82 0.38 0.84
N ASP A 173 6.62 0.82 0.51
CA ASP A 173 6.12 2.11 0.93
C ASP A 173 5.04 1.91 2.00
N TRP A 174 4.79 2.95 2.78
CA TRP A 174 3.77 3.01 3.82
C TRP A 174 2.90 4.24 3.60
N THR A 175 1.64 4.18 4.02
CA THR A 175 0.73 5.33 4.02
C THR A 175 -0.06 5.44 5.32
N GLU A 176 -0.48 6.65 5.67
CA GLU A 176 -1.50 6.88 6.68
C GLU A 176 -2.90 6.80 6.06
N GLY A 177 -3.86 6.28 6.83
CA GLY A 177 -5.25 6.15 6.40
C GLY A 177 -5.68 4.70 6.27
N GLU A 178 -6.98 4.50 6.10
CA GLU A 178 -7.54 3.17 5.85
C GLU A 178 -7.59 2.91 4.36
N PHE A 179 -7.10 1.74 3.96
CA PHE A 179 -7.38 1.24 2.64
C PHE A 179 -8.89 0.94 2.53
N CYS A 180 -9.60 1.81 1.82
CA CYS A 180 -10.95 1.52 1.34
C CYS A 180 -10.98 0.24 0.49
#